data_AF-A0A6I2HZK3-F1
#
_entry.id   AF-A0A6I2HZK3-F1
#
_cell.length_a   1.000
_cell.length_b   1.000
_cell.length_c   1.000
_cell.angle_alpha   90.00
_cell.angle_beta   90.00
_cell.angle_gamma   90.00
#
_symmetry.space_group_name_H-M   'P 1'
#
loop_
_entity.id
_entity.type
_entity.pdbx_description
1 polymer ?
#
loop_
_entity_poly.entity_id
_entity_poly.type
_entity_poly.pdbx_seq_one_letter_code
_entity_poly.pdbx_strand_id
1 'polypeptide(L)'
;MTIPTHARKWGVRLFKVALFLLIGMGVGRALGNPEIYVNHEFASTVCNFIYGDVNAETSYDTYFYIDVLTVVSITTAFYLIFIILIRTAKSK
;
A
#
# COMPACT_ATOMS: atom_id res chain seq x y z
N MET A 1 16.12 34.99 5.18
CA MET A 1 15.33 34.55 4.01
C MET A 1 14.08 33.86 4.52
N THR A 2 12.92 34.53 4.47
CA THR A 2 11.64 34.00 4.95
C THR A 2 11.07 33.04 3.91
N ILE A 3 11.14 31.73 4.16
CA ILE A 3 10.50 30.74 3.28
C ILE A 3 9.00 31.03 3.27
N PRO A 4 8.36 31.24 2.10
CA PRO A 4 6.93 31.50 2.05
C PRO A 4 6.18 30.32 2.69
N THR A 5 5.23 30.63 3.57
CA THR A 5 4.46 29.65 4.36
C THR A 5 3.78 28.58 3.50
N HIS A 6 3.43 28.94 2.26
CA HIS A 6 2.92 28.03 1.24
C HIS A 6 3.96 26.99 0.79
N ALA A 7 5.19 27.41 0.47
CA ALA A 7 6.25 26.49 0.04
C ALA A 7 6.59 25.45 1.13
N ARG A 8 6.60 25.88 2.41
CA ARG A 8 6.78 24.95 3.54
C ARG A 8 5.63 23.94 3.65
N LYS A 9 4.38 24.37 3.50
CA LYS A 9 3.21 23.47 3.54
C LYS A 9 3.24 22.45 2.40
N TRP A 10 3.55 22.88 1.19
CA TRP A 10 3.67 21.98 0.03
C TRP A 10 4.83 21.00 0.17
N GLY A 11 5.99 21.45 0.66
CA GLY A 11 7.13 20.58 0.93
C GLY A 11 6.82 19.46 1.92
N VAL A 12 6.12 19.77 3.02
CA VAL A 12 5.70 18.74 4.00
C VAL A 12 4.69 17.76 3.40
N ARG A 13 3.80 18.21 2.51
CA ARG A 13 2.86 17.31 1.83
C ARG A 13 3.58 16.37 0.87
N LEU A 14 4.50 16.89 0.06
CA LEU A 14 5.31 16.09 -0.87
C LEU A 14 6.16 15.07 -0.11
N PHE A 15 6.78 15.48 1.01
CA PHE A 15 7.55 14.56 1.85
C PHE A 15 6.70 13.41 2.40
N LYS A 16 5.47 13.70 2.85
CA LYS A 16 4.54 12.66 3.33
C LYS A 16 4.16 11.67 2.24
N VAL A 17 3.87 12.15 1.03
CA VAL A 17 3.55 11.30 -0.12
C VAL A 17 4.77 10.45 -0.51
N ALA A 18 5.96 11.07 -0.59
CA ALA A 18 7.19 10.35 -0.89
C ALA A 18 7.48 9.26 0.15
N LEU A 19 7.29 9.54 1.44
CA LEU A 19 7.45 8.56 2.50
C LEU A 19 6.46 7.40 2.37
N PHE A 20 5.18 7.69 2.10
CA PHE A 20 4.17 6.65 1.87
C PHE A 20 4.55 5.74 0.69
N LEU A 21 4.99 6.33 -0.42
CA LEU A 21 5.45 5.59 -1.59
C LEU A 21 6.70 4.74 -1.31
N LEU A 22 7.65 5.25 -0.54
CA LEU A 22 8.85 4.51 -0.14
C LEU A 22 8.52 3.30 0.75
N ILE A 23 7.62 3.48 1.72
CA ILE A 23 7.12 2.37 2.54
C ILE A 23 6.42 1.35 1.64
N GLY A 24 5.57 1.78 0.73
CA GLY A 24 4.86 0.89 -0.18
C GLY A 24 5.78 0.10 -1.11
N MET A 25 6.82 0.74 -1.63
CA MET A 25 7.87 0.05 -2.40
C MET A 25 8.57 -1.03 -1.55
N GLY A 26 8.88 -0.72 -0.29
CA GLY A 26 9.47 -1.67 0.65
C GLY A 26 8.55 -2.85 0.95
N VAL A 27 7.26 -2.58 1.20
CA VAL A 27 6.24 -3.60 1.46
C VAL A 27 6.05 -4.52 0.25
N GLY A 28 5.87 -3.97 -0.95
CA GLY A 28 5.72 -4.77 -2.18
C GLY A 28 6.95 -5.63 -2.45
N ARG A 29 8.16 -5.09 -2.25
CA ARG A 29 9.40 -5.88 -2.37
C ARG A 29 9.53 -6.98 -1.32
N ALA A 30 9.03 -6.76 -0.10
CA ALA A 30 9.10 -7.74 0.98
C ALA A 30 8.09 -8.89 0.83
N LEU A 31 6.88 -8.60 0.31
CA LEU A 31 5.84 -9.60 0.07
C LEU A 31 6.18 -10.51 -1.13
N GLY A 32 6.80 -9.96 -2.18
CA GLY A 32 7.13 -10.73 -3.38
C GLY A 32 5.91 -11.02 -4.23
N ASN A 33 5.86 -12.20 -4.87
CA ASN A 33 4.77 -12.57 -5.77
C ASN A 33 3.50 -12.92 -4.95
N PRO A 34 2.31 -12.37 -5.29
CA PRO A 34 1.05 -12.71 -4.63
C PRO A 34 0.70 -14.20 -4.59
N GLU A 35 1.16 -14.99 -5.56
CA GLU A 35 0.95 -16.45 -5.55
C GLU A 35 1.58 -17.14 -4.33
N ILE A 36 2.55 -16.51 -3.67
CA ILE A 36 3.26 -17.08 -2.51
C ILE A 36 2.43 -16.94 -1.23
N TYR A 37 1.64 -15.88 -1.10
CA TYR A 37 0.97 -15.52 0.15
C TYR A 37 -0.55 -15.39 0.05
N VAL A 38 -1.10 -15.30 -1.17
CA VAL A 38 -2.54 -15.31 -1.41
C VAL A 38 -3.00 -16.75 -1.59
N ASN A 39 -3.95 -17.17 -0.75
CA ASN A 39 -4.55 -18.49 -0.86
C ASN A 39 -5.27 -18.66 -2.21
N HIS A 40 -5.01 -19.78 -2.89
CA HIS A 40 -5.56 -20.04 -4.23
C HIS A 40 -7.08 -20.22 -4.25
N GLU A 41 -7.67 -20.91 -3.28
CA GLU A 41 -9.13 -21.07 -3.19
C GLU A 41 -9.82 -19.72 -2.96
N PHE A 42 -9.22 -18.88 -2.11
CA PHE A 42 -9.70 -17.51 -1.91
C PHE A 42 -9.62 -16.70 -3.21
N ALA A 43 -8.47 -16.70 -3.88
CA ALA A 43 -8.30 -15.98 -5.15
C ALA A 43 -9.28 -16.47 -6.23
N SER A 44 -9.46 -17.79 -6.37
CA SER A 44 -10.40 -18.39 -7.31
C SER A 44 -11.86 -18.02 -7.00
N THR A 45 -12.23 -17.99 -5.71
CA THR A 45 -13.56 -17.54 -5.27
C THR A 45 -13.80 -16.08 -5.62
N VAL A 46 -12.82 -15.21 -5.36
CA VAL A 46 -12.89 -13.79 -5.72
C VAL A 46 -12.94 -13.61 -7.24
N CYS A 47 -12.15 -14.38 -7.98
CA CYS A 47 -12.12 -14.35 -9.45
C CYS A 47 -13.50 -14.72 -10.02
N ASN A 48 -14.09 -15.82 -9.57
CA ASN A 48 -15.43 -16.23 -9.97
C ASN A 48 -16.49 -15.20 -9.57
N PHE A 49 -16.35 -14.58 -8.40
CA PHE A 49 -17.27 -13.54 -7.94
C PHE A 49 -17.23 -12.28 -8.82
N ILE A 50 -16.04 -11.85 -9.25
CA ILE A 50 -15.87 -10.62 -10.05
C ILE A 50 -16.19 -10.87 -11.53
N TYR A 51 -15.70 -11.97 -12.09
CA TYR A 51 -15.70 -12.21 -13.53
C TYR A 51 -16.72 -13.26 -13.98
N GLY A 52 -17.22 -14.12 -13.08
CA GLY A 52 -18.12 -15.23 -13.42
C GLY A 52 -17.46 -16.37 -14.22
N ASP A 53 -16.17 -16.23 -14.54
CA ASP A 53 -15.37 -17.24 -15.24
C ASP A 53 -13.94 -17.23 -14.69
N VAL A 54 -13.47 -18.41 -14.29
CA VAL A 54 -12.13 -18.62 -13.75
C VAL A 54 -11.26 -19.17 -14.87
N ASN A 55 -10.52 -18.27 -15.51
CA ASN A 55 -9.55 -18.61 -16.53
C ASN A 55 -8.20 -17.98 -16.19
N ALA A 56 -7.17 -18.19 -17.02
CA ALA A 56 -5.82 -17.74 -16.73
C ALA A 56 -5.71 -16.20 -16.67
N GLU A 57 -6.43 -15.48 -17.53
CA GLU A 57 -6.41 -14.02 -17.58
C GLU A 57 -7.12 -13.42 -16.36
N THR A 58 -8.34 -13.87 -16.06
CA THR A 58 -9.12 -13.37 -14.93
C THR A 58 -8.50 -13.76 -13.58
N SER A 59 -7.82 -14.91 -13.51
CA SER A 59 -7.07 -15.32 -12.32
C SER A 59 -5.87 -14.40 -12.10
N TYR A 60 -5.08 -14.12 -13.14
CA TYR A 60 -3.92 -13.24 -13.04
C TYR A 60 -4.31 -11.83 -12.57
N ASP A 61 -5.35 -11.25 -13.18
CA ASP A 61 -5.92 -9.97 -12.76
C ASP A 61 -6.35 -9.99 -11.30
N THR A 62 -7.02 -11.05 -10.87
CA THR A 62 -7.49 -11.19 -9.49
C THR A 62 -6.33 -11.21 -8.50
N TYR A 63 -5.29 -11.98 -8.76
CA TYR A 63 -4.07 -11.99 -7.93
C TYR A 63 -3.40 -10.62 -7.89
N PHE A 64 -3.31 -9.93 -9.02
CA PHE A 64 -2.76 -8.58 -9.09
C PHE A 64 -3.57 -7.58 -8.26
N TYR A 65 -4.90 -7.59 -8.35
CA TYR A 65 -5.73 -6.68 -7.55
C TYR A 65 -5.67 -6.98 -6.06
N ILE A 66 -5.63 -8.26 -5.68
CA ILE A 66 -5.41 -8.66 -4.28
C ILE A 66 -4.03 -8.21 -3.78
N ASP A 67 -3.00 -8.31 -4.62
CA ASP A 67 -1.64 -7.84 -4.30
C ASP A 67 -1.63 -6.34 -4.00
N VAL A 68 -2.18 -5.54 -4.93
CA VAL A 68 -2.27 -4.09 -4.78
C VAL A 68 -3.05 -3.71 -3.52
N LEU A 69 -4.18 -4.37 -3.26
CA LEU A 69 -4.99 -4.12 -2.06
C LEU A 69 -4.19 -4.44 -0.78
N THR A 70 -3.49 -5.57 -0.76
CA THR A 70 -2.67 -6.01 0.37
C THR A 70 -1.53 -5.02 0.63
N VAL A 71 -0.77 -4.66 -0.40
CA VAL A 71 0.35 -3.73 -0.31
C VAL A 71 -0.13 -2.37 0.20
N VAL A 72 -1.21 -1.81 -0.36
CA VAL A 72 -1.77 -0.52 0.07
C VAL A 72 -2.24 -0.58 1.53
N SER A 73 -2.90 -1.66 1.94
CA SER A 73 -3.40 -1.85 3.31
C SER A 73 -2.27 -1.89 4.32
N ILE A 74 -1.24 -2.71 4.07
CA ILE A 74 -0.07 -2.83 4.94
C ILE A 74 0.73 -1.53 4.97
N THR A 75 0.93 -0.88 3.82
CA THR A 75 1.60 0.42 3.73
C THR A 75 0.88 1.47 4.57
N THR A 76 -0.46 1.49 4.51
CA THR A 76 -1.27 2.40 5.31
C THR A 76 -1.10 2.14 6.81
N ALA A 77 -1.12 0.89 7.24
CA ALA A 77 -0.88 0.53 8.64
C ALA A 77 0.51 1.01 9.11
N PHE A 78 1.58 0.73 8.37
CA PHE A 78 2.93 1.19 8.70
C PHE A 78 3.05 2.72 8.73
N TYR A 79 2.45 3.41 7.76
CA TYR A 79 2.46 4.85 7.70
C TYR A 79 1.73 5.49 8.89
N LEU A 80 0.59 4.92 9.32
CA LEU A 80 -0.13 5.37 10.51
C LEU A 80 0.71 5.15 11.77
N ILE A 81 1.32 3.98 11.94
CA ILE A 81 2.23 3.69 13.06
C ILE A 81 3.38 4.71 13.10
N PHE A 82 3.98 5.00 11.95
CA PHE A 82 5.05 6.00 11.84
C PHE A 82 4.60 7.40 12.27
N ILE A 83 3.41 7.85 11.84
CA ILE A 83 2.86 9.14 12.28
C ILE A 83 2.59 9.15 13.78
N ILE A 84 2.03 8.08 14.33
CA ILE A 84 1.74 7.96 15.77
C ILE A 84 3.05 8.08 16.56
N LEU A 85 4.09 7.35 16.15
CA LEU A 85 5.42 7.42 16.78
C LEU A 85 5.98 8.83 16.78
N ILE A 86 5.92 9.55 15.65
CA ILE A 86 6.39 10.95 15.59
C ILE A 86 5.59 11.86 16.52
N ARG A 87 4.27 11.69 16.57
CA ARG A 87 3.41 12.52 17.44
C ARG A 87 3.72 12.27 18.91
N THR A 88 3.85 11.00 19.29
CA THR A 88 4.23 10.60 20.65
C THR A 88 5.62 11.13 21.02
N ALA A 89 6.60 11.04 20.12
CA ALA A 89 7.96 11.54 20.34
C ALA A 89 8.04 13.07 20.48
N LYS A 90 7.10 13.82 19.86
CA LYS A 90 7.01 15.28 20.02
C LYS A 90 6.23 15.73 21.26
N SER A 91 5.44 14.85 21.86
CA SER A 91 4.63 15.16 23.04
C SER A 91 5.40 14.97 24.35
N LYS A 92 6.55 14.29 24.31
CA LYS A 92 7.57 14.28 25.36
C LYS A 92 8.58 15.38 25.11
#